data_AF-A0A916A686-F1
#
_entry.id   AF-A0A916A686-F1
#
_cell.length_a   1.000
_cell.length_b   1.000
_cell.length_c   1.000
_cell.angle_alpha   90.00
_cell.angle_beta   90.00
_cell.angle_gamma   90.00
#
_symmetry.space_group_name_H-M   'P 1'
#
loop_
_entity.id
_entity.type
_entity.pdbx_description
1 polymer ?
#
loop_
_entity_poly.entity_id
_entity_poly.type
_entity_poly.pdbx_seq_one_letter_code
_entity_poly.pdbx_strand_id
1 'polypeptide(L)'
;MTQLGEGALIGLFPSTPTPSISPGSLVVAITESSSDEAIEDVKVTLAGPSSGSARTDAAGECRFDGIGAGNYQLTLVQDEFELRPDSIDAVVEPGQTRRLELRLKRVITTIVMKRKHVKASTGALWAAARRKDPSGIDYGHWWVEIDDSESYGWWPASPVGLEGTLGGVQGVVNMMEGAGGTSTRDPHHGDPGDEEFSPRVKNGKSAAFIKQSMRDFVAGFETNYGSVWRWPMKYNCHSFQEQMMSDTNLSWWGSKKLK
;
A
#
# COMPACT_ATOMS: atom_id res chain seq x y z
N MET A 1 78.27 -51.37 21.35
CA MET A 1 78.50 -50.17 20.51
C MET A 1 77.65 -50.34 19.26
N THR A 2 76.40 -49.87 19.26
CA THR A 2 75.91 -48.54 18.82
C THR A 2 75.68 -48.44 17.30
N GLN A 3 74.41 -48.45 16.89
CA GLN A 3 73.75 -47.69 15.80
C GLN A 3 72.27 -48.11 15.82
N LEU A 4 71.25 -47.32 16.23
CA LEU A 4 70.71 -46.04 15.71
C LEU A 4 70.57 -46.04 14.17
N GLY A 5 69.40 -45.84 13.56
CA GLY A 5 68.12 -45.36 14.09
C GLY A 5 66.96 -45.58 13.13
N GLU A 6 65.77 -45.41 13.69
CA GLU A 6 64.45 -45.58 13.11
C GLU A 6 64.17 -44.55 12.01
N GLY A 7 63.70 -45.01 10.85
CA GLY A 7 63.18 -44.16 9.79
C GLY A 7 61.79 -43.66 10.17
N ALA A 8 61.69 -42.38 10.54
CA ALA A 8 60.41 -41.71 10.74
C ALA A 8 59.69 -41.55 9.39
N LEU A 9 58.60 -42.29 9.20
CA LEU A 9 57.63 -42.05 8.14
C LEU A 9 56.97 -40.68 8.38
N ILE A 10 57.29 -39.71 7.53
CA ILE A 10 56.58 -38.42 7.49
C ILE A 10 55.18 -38.71 6.98
N GLY A 11 54.22 -38.79 7.90
CA GLY A 11 52.80 -38.89 7.58
C GLY A 11 52.38 -37.66 6.78
N LEU A 12 51.92 -37.87 5.55
CA LEU A 12 51.19 -36.87 4.79
C LEU A 12 49.87 -36.63 5.53
N PHE A 13 49.77 -35.49 6.23
CA PHE A 13 48.49 -35.05 6.75
C PHE A 13 47.54 -34.83 5.57
N PRO A 14 46.29 -35.33 5.62
CA PRO A 14 45.30 -34.96 4.63
C PRO A 14 45.12 -33.45 4.72
N SER A 15 45.44 -32.74 3.63
CA SER A 15 45.17 -31.31 3.50
C SER A 15 43.70 -31.08 3.74
N THR A 16 43.37 -30.35 4.81
CA THR A 16 42.03 -29.86 5.08
C THR A 16 41.53 -29.13 3.83
N PRO A 17 40.37 -29.45 3.27
CA PRO A 17 39.84 -28.72 2.13
C PRO A 17 39.67 -27.25 2.56
N THR A 18 40.42 -26.35 1.93
CA THR A 18 40.23 -24.91 2.10
C THR A 18 38.78 -24.60 1.69
N PRO A 19 37.97 -23.94 2.53
CA PRO A 19 36.64 -23.51 2.10
C PRO A 19 36.79 -22.69 0.81
N SER A 20 36.05 -23.07 -0.23
CA SER A 20 36.08 -22.38 -1.52
C SER A 20 35.67 -20.93 -1.31
N ILE A 21 36.58 -19.99 -1.54
CA ILE A 21 36.33 -18.54 -1.47
C ILE A 21 35.86 -18.04 -2.85
N SER A 22 35.12 -18.87 -3.60
CA SER A 22 34.63 -18.48 -4.93
C SER A 22 33.51 -17.45 -4.76
N PRO A 23 33.61 -16.23 -5.33
CA PRO A 23 32.54 -15.26 -5.27
C PRO A 23 31.24 -15.82 -5.85
N GLY A 24 30.12 -15.47 -5.23
CA GLY A 24 28.78 -15.80 -5.69
C GLY A 24 28.13 -14.64 -6.43
N SER A 25 26.85 -14.81 -6.73
CA SER A 25 25.99 -13.77 -7.31
C SER A 25 24.57 -13.91 -6.78
N LEU A 26 23.86 -12.78 -6.68
CA LEU A 26 22.47 -12.72 -6.27
C LEU A 26 21.65 -12.01 -7.34
N VAL A 27 20.63 -12.68 -7.87
CA VAL A 27 19.61 -12.09 -8.73
C VAL A 27 18.34 -11.95 -7.92
N VAL A 28 17.74 -10.76 -7.94
CA VAL A 28 16.49 -10.45 -7.26
C VAL A 28 15.47 -10.08 -8.33
N ALA A 29 14.35 -10.80 -8.35
CA ALA A 29 13.19 -10.50 -9.19
C ALA A 29 12.00 -10.16 -8.29
N ILE A 30 11.35 -9.02 -8.53
CA ILE A 30 10.31 -8.47 -7.68
C ILE A 30 9.01 -8.30 -8.46
N THR A 31 7.93 -8.87 -7.93
CA THR A 31 6.57 -8.71 -8.47
C THR A 31 5.56 -8.26 -7.41
N GLU A 32 4.47 -7.63 -7.85
CA GLU A 32 3.34 -7.25 -7.02
C GLU A 32 2.49 -8.48 -6.66
N SER A 33 2.19 -8.63 -5.38
CA SER A 33 1.51 -9.83 -4.84
C SER A 33 0.08 -10.00 -5.37
N SER A 34 -0.58 -8.92 -5.80
CA SER A 34 -1.97 -8.96 -6.28
C SER A 34 -2.13 -9.15 -7.78
N SER A 35 -1.13 -8.84 -8.60
CA SER A 35 -1.21 -8.92 -10.06
C SER A 35 -0.12 -9.75 -10.72
N ASP A 36 0.93 -10.13 -9.97
CA ASP A 36 2.17 -10.72 -10.49
C ASP A 36 2.92 -9.84 -11.50
N GLU A 37 2.59 -8.54 -11.56
CA GLU A 37 3.27 -7.57 -12.39
C GLU A 37 4.65 -7.21 -11.80
N ALA A 38 5.65 -7.04 -12.66
CA ALA A 38 6.99 -6.62 -12.26
C ALA A 38 6.98 -5.25 -11.57
N ILE A 39 7.80 -5.08 -10.53
CA ILE A 39 7.96 -3.79 -9.85
C ILE A 39 9.32 -3.18 -10.26
N GLU A 40 9.25 -2.16 -11.11
CA GLU A 40 10.39 -1.35 -11.54
C GLU A 40 10.82 -0.33 -10.47
N ASP A 41 12.09 0.08 -10.54
CA ASP A 41 12.69 1.16 -9.75
C ASP A 41 12.68 0.94 -8.22
N VAL A 42 12.66 -0.32 -7.80
CA VAL A 42 12.89 -0.67 -6.40
C VAL A 42 14.38 -0.60 -6.12
N LYS A 43 14.80 0.28 -5.23
CA LYS A 43 16.17 0.28 -4.71
C LYS A 43 16.33 -0.88 -3.74
N VAL A 44 17.08 -1.88 -4.17
CA VAL A 44 17.49 -3.03 -3.36
C VAL A 44 18.86 -2.73 -2.76
N THR A 45 18.93 -2.67 -1.43
CA THR A 45 20.19 -2.50 -0.70
C THR A 45 20.58 -3.82 -0.05
N LEU A 46 21.78 -4.29 -0.37
CA LEU A 46 22.37 -5.54 0.14
C LEU A 46 23.33 -5.21 1.28
N ALA A 47 23.17 -5.90 2.43
CA ALA A 47 24.08 -5.81 3.57
C ALA A 47 24.50 -7.22 4.04
N GLY A 48 25.80 -7.43 4.27
CA GLY A 48 26.38 -8.72 4.65
C GLY A 48 27.90 -8.75 4.44
N PRO A 49 28.48 -9.91 4.08
CA PRO A 49 29.91 -10.03 3.72
C PRO A 49 30.34 -9.10 2.58
N SER A 50 29.40 -8.73 1.72
CA SER A 50 29.53 -7.65 0.74
C SER A 50 28.36 -6.68 0.91
N SER A 51 28.52 -5.43 0.46
CA SER A 51 27.44 -4.44 0.51
C SER A 51 27.34 -3.70 -0.81
N GLY A 52 26.14 -3.22 -1.12
CA GLY A 52 25.89 -2.48 -2.36
C GLY A 52 24.41 -2.18 -2.53
N SER A 53 24.08 -1.49 -3.62
CA SER A 53 22.68 -1.28 -4.00
C SER A 53 22.51 -1.34 -5.50
N ALA A 54 21.37 -1.86 -5.94
CA ALA A 54 20.93 -1.86 -7.33
C ALA A 54 19.45 -1.45 -7.40
N ARG A 55 18.98 -1.02 -8.57
CA ARG A 55 17.57 -0.77 -8.83
C ARG A 55 17.01 -1.84 -9.74
N THR A 56 15.76 -2.24 -9.53
CA THR A 56 15.07 -3.15 -10.45
C THR A 56 14.78 -2.45 -11.77
N ASP A 57 14.94 -3.19 -12.87
CA ASP A 57 14.59 -2.74 -14.22
C ASP A 57 13.07 -2.91 -14.51
N ALA A 58 12.68 -2.67 -15.76
CA ALA A 58 11.29 -2.84 -16.22
C ALA A 58 10.76 -4.29 -16.14
N ALA A 59 11.65 -5.28 -16.04
CA ALA A 59 11.29 -6.68 -15.78
C ALA A 59 11.21 -6.98 -14.27
N GLY A 60 11.48 -5.99 -13.42
CA GLY A 60 11.49 -6.13 -11.96
C GLY A 60 12.76 -6.81 -11.45
N GLU A 61 13.84 -6.85 -12.23
CA GLU A 61 15.06 -7.57 -11.90
C GLU A 61 16.24 -6.65 -11.58
N CYS A 62 17.06 -7.06 -10.60
CA CYS A 62 18.39 -6.51 -10.39
C CYS A 62 19.39 -7.60 -10.00
N ARG A 63 20.69 -7.32 -10.15
CA ARG A 63 21.75 -8.30 -9.93
C ARG A 63 22.94 -7.73 -9.14
N PHE A 64 23.49 -8.57 -8.27
CA PHE A 64 24.75 -8.35 -7.54
C PHE A 64 25.74 -9.46 -7.91
N ASP A 65 26.84 -9.10 -8.56
CA ASP A 65 27.89 -10.03 -9.00
C ASP A 65 29.12 -9.96 -8.10
N GLY A 66 29.87 -11.06 -8.03
CA GLY A 66 31.17 -11.09 -7.34
C GLY A 66 31.09 -10.89 -5.82
N ILE A 67 29.95 -11.19 -5.20
CA ILE A 67 29.74 -11.00 -3.76
C ILE A 67 30.28 -12.18 -2.96
N GLY A 68 30.76 -11.94 -1.74
CA GLY A 68 31.25 -13.00 -0.86
C GLY A 68 30.15 -14.01 -0.50
N ALA A 69 30.51 -15.26 -0.23
CA ALA A 69 29.55 -16.22 0.31
C ALA A 69 29.13 -15.85 1.73
N GLY A 70 27.87 -16.10 2.09
CA GLY A 70 27.34 -15.90 3.44
C GLY A 70 25.89 -15.41 3.47
N ASN A 71 25.49 -14.94 4.65
CA ASN A 71 24.16 -14.43 4.93
C ASN A 71 24.06 -12.95 4.60
N TYR A 72 22.96 -12.57 3.97
CA TYR A 72 22.67 -11.22 3.53
C TYR A 72 21.29 -10.79 4.00
N GLN A 73 21.17 -9.50 4.31
CA GLN A 73 19.90 -8.81 4.52
C GLN A 73 19.68 -7.84 3.35
N LEU A 74 18.49 -7.87 2.78
CA LEU A 74 18.06 -6.99 1.71
C LEU A 74 17.02 -6.02 2.26
N THR A 75 17.27 -4.72 2.12
CA THR A 75 16.28 -3.67 2.38
C THR A 75 15.77 -3.11 1.05
N LEU A 76 14.45 -2.95 0.94
CA LEU A 76 13.81 -2.51 -0.29
C LEU A 76 13.15 -1.15 -0.08
N VAL A 77 13.51 -0.18 -0.91
CA VAL A 77 12.98 1.19 -0.84
C VAL A 77 12.43 1.58 -2.20
N GLN A 78 11.26 2.21 -2.19
CA GLN A 78 10.62 2.76 -3.37
C GLN A 78 9.90 4.04 -2.94
N ASP A 79 10.09 5.13 -3.69
CA ASP A 79 9.79 6.47 -3.17
C ASP A 79 8.28 6.73 -3.00
N GLU A 80 7.46 6.03 -3.79
CA GLU A 80 6.02 6.25 -3.87
C GLU A 80 5.20 5.27 -3.01
N PHE A 81 5.80 4.16 -2.58
CA PHE A 81 5.10 3.09 -1.87
C PHE A 81 5.92 2.51 -0.72
N GLU A 82 5.22 2.17 0.36
CA GLU A 82 5.74 1.22 1.34
C GLU A 82 5.68 -0.18 0.74
N LEU A 83 6.83 -0.87 0.70
CA LEU A 83 6.95 -2.26 0.28
C LEU A 83 6.84 -3.18 1.50
N ARG A 84 6.10 -4.29 1.36
CA ARG A 84 5.96 -5.30 2.42
C ARG A 84 6.27 -6.71 1.94
N PRO A 85 7.11 -7.48 2.67
CA PRO A 85 7.95 -7.02 3.80
C PRO A 85 9.02 -6.00 3.36
N ASP A 86 9.55 -5.24 4.33
CA ASP A 86 10.55 -4.18 4.14
C ASP A 86 12.00 -4.70 4.16
N SER A 87 12.19 -5.90 4.72
CA SER A 87 13.46 -6.62 4.75
C SER A 87 13.31 -8.10 4.38
N ILE A 88 14.31 -8.65 3.70
CA ILE A 88 14.38 -10.07 3.29
C ILE A 88 15.77 -10.62 3.60
N ASP A 89 15.84 -11.84 4.14
CA ASP A 89 17.11 -12.54 4.34
C ASP A 89 17.44 -13.47 3.16
N ALA A 90 18.72 -13.60 2.85
CA ALA A 90 19.22 -14.44 1.78
C ALA A 90 20.55 -15.10 2.14
N VAL A 91 20.79 -16.30 1.61
CA VAL A 91 22.07 -16.99 1.74
C VAL A 91 22.65 -17.21 0.35
N VAL A 92 23.93 -16.87 0.18
CA VAL A 92 24.68 -17.08 -1.06
C VAL A 92 25.84 -18.01 -0.76
N GLU A 93 25.87 -19.16 -1.43
CA GLU A 93 26.96 -20.15 -1.30
C GLU A 93 28.14 -19.83 -2.24
N PRO A 94 29.34 -20.34 -1.99
CA PRO A 94 30.50 -20.11 -2.86
C PRO A 94 30.26 -20.50 -4.31
N GLY A 95 30.56 -19.59 -5.25
CA GLY A 95 30.39 -19.81 -6.69
C GLY A 95 28.92 -19.92 -7.16
N GLN A 96 27.94 -19.77 -6.27
CA GLN A 96 26.53 -19.89 -6.60
C GLN A 96 26.01 -18.61 -7.26
N THR A 97 25.18 -18.75 -8.29
CA THR A 97 24.19 -17.71 -8.63
C THR A 97 22.88 -18.04 -7.94
N ARG A 98 22.56 -17.34 -6.84
CA ARG A 98 21.29 -17.45 -6.14
C ARG A 98 20.27 -16.55 -6.82
N ARG A 99 19.09 -17.08 -7.12
CA ARG A 99 17.93 -16.28 -7.56
C ARG A 99 16.89 -16.23 -6.44
N LEU A 100 16.39 -15.03 -6.16
CA LEU A 100 15.27 -14.78 -5.27
C LEU A 100 14.11 -14.20 -6.05
N GLU A 101 12.94 -14.78 -5.86
CA GLU A 101 11.69 -14.28 -6.41
C GLU A 101 10.86 -13.76 -5.26
N LEU A 102 10.64 -12.44 -5.24
CA LEU A 102 9.99 -11.74 -4.15
C LEU A 102 8.63 -11.23 -4.63
N ARG A 103 7.58 -11.64 -3.93
CA ARG A 103 6.22 -11.12 -4.12
C ARG A 103 5.94 -10.14 -2.99
N LEU A 104 5.88 -8.85 -3.31
CA LEU A 104 5.74 -7.77 -2.33
C LEU A 104 4.38 -7.09 -2.48
N LYS A 105 3.90 -6.45 -1.42
CA LYS A 105 2.71 -5.59 -1.48
C LYS A 105 3.14 -4.13 -1.56
N ARG A 106 2.51 -3.33 -2.42
CA ARG A 106 2.67 -1.88 -2.44
C ARG A 106 1.51 -1.17 -1.76
N VAL A 107 1.84 -0.34 -0.77
CA VAL A 107 0.88 0.52 -0.06
C VAL A 107 1.22 1.98 -0.32
N ILE A 108 0.24 2.75 -0.79
CA ILE A 108 0.38 4.19 -1.05
C ILE A 108 0.00 4.99 0.20
N THR A 109 1.02 5.42 0.95
CA THR A 109 0.84 6.05 2.26
C THR A 109 0.34 7.49 2.19
N THR A 110 0.52 8.16 1.04
CA THR A 110 0.02 9.52 0.81
C THR A 110 -1.47 9.57 0.43
N ILE A 111 -2.14 8.41 0.39
CA ILE A 111 -3.59 8.33 0.24
C ILE A 111 -4.13 7.71 1.53
N VAL A 112 -5.09 8.39 2.14
CA VAL A 112 -5.74 7.92 3.37
C VAL A 112 -7.24 7.84 3.15
N MET A 113 -7.76 6.63 3.24
CA MET A 113 -9.19 6.35 3.26
C MET A 113 -9.69 6.50 4.69
N LYS A 114 -10.68 7.36 4.90
CA LYS A 114 -11.19 7.69 6.22
C LYS A 114 -12.68 7.42 6.34
N ARG A 115 -13.11 7.08 7.56
CA ARG A 115 -14.50 7.02 7.98
C ARG A 115 -14.64 7.63 9.36
N LYS A 116 -15.67 8.45 9.56
CA LYS A 116 -16.08 8.95 10.89
C LYS A 116 -17.49 8.50 11.20
N HIS A 117 -17.71 8.03 12.42
CA HIS A 117 -19.04 7.66 12.90
C HIS A 117 -19.76 8.95 13.31
N VAL A 118 -20.88 9.21 12.66
CA VAL A 118 -21.71 10.37 12.94
C VAL A 118 -22.75 9.96 13.97
N LYS A 119 -22.46 10.30 15.23
CA LYS A 119 -23.39 10.06 16.34
C LYS A 119 -24.62 10.92 16.16
N ALA A 120 -25.80 10.30 16.31
CA ALA A 120 -27.11 10.96 16.16
C ALA A 120 -27.32 12.19 17.07
N SER A 121 -26.47 12.41 18.09
CA SER A 121 -26.56 13.53 19.04
C SER A 121 -25.76 14.77 18.65
N THR A 122 -24.93 14.74 17.60
CA THR A 122 -24.00 15.85 17.25
C THR A 122 -24.46 16.76 16.11
N GLY A 123 -25.77 16.83 15.83
CA GLY A 123 -26.42 18.01 15.24
C GLY A 123 -26.06 18.41 13.80
N ALA A 124 -25.17 17.71 13.10
CA ALA A 124 -24.84 17.94 11.70
C ALA A 124 -25.36 16.76 10.84
N LEU A 125 -26.28 17.08 9.93
CA LEU A 125 -27.20 16.23 9.15
C LEU A 125 -28.51 15.88 9.89
N TRP A 126 -29.49 16.76 9.71
CA TRP A 126 -30.71 16.92 10.50
C TRP A 126 -31.92 16.14 9.96
N ALA A 127 -32.73 15.63 10.90
CA ALA A 127 -34.14 15.26 10.73
C ALA A 127 -34.49 13.87 10.15
N ALA A 128 -33.70 12.84 10.46
CA ALA A 128 -34.20 11.48 10.67
C ALA A 128 -34.28 11.09 12.16
N ALA A 129 -33.63 11.85 13.05
CA ALA A 129 -33.49 11.53 14.48
C ALA A 129 -34.45 12.32 15.40
N ARG A 130 -35.69 12.61 14.97
CA ARG A 130 -36.74 13.10 15.88
C ARG A 130 -37.90 12.11 15.98
N ARG A 131 -37.65 11.10 16.80
CA ARG A 131 -38.53 10.53 17.84
C ARG A 131 -37.91 9.19 18.21
N LYS A 132 -37.31 9.08 19.40
CA LYS A 132 -36.95 7.80 20.06
C LYS A 132 -36.70 6.67 19.03
N ASP A 133 -35.57 6.70 18.35
CA ASP A 133 -35.23 5.59 17.45
C ASP A 133 -34.53 4.50 18.29
N PRO A 134 -35.15 3.33 18.51
CA PRO A 134 -34.53 2.20 19.20
C PRO A 134 -33.54 1.42 18.33
N SER A 135 -33.23 1.87 17.10
CA SER A 135 -32.52 1.06 16.09
C SER A 135 -31.00 0.95 16.23
N GLY A 136 -30.31 1.85 16.95
CA GLY A 136 -28.85 1.79 17.07
C GLY A 136 -28.09 1.94 15.73
N ILE A 137 -28.64 2.67 14.76
CA ILE A 137 -28.06 2.86 13.42
C ILE A 137 -26.75 3.67 13.50
N ASP A 138 -25.63 3.02 13.16
CA ASP A 138 -24.31 3.62 12.97
C ASP A 138 -24.22 4.26 11.58
N TYR A 139 -24.52 5.56 11.51
CA TYR A 139 -24.31 6.37 10.30
C TYR A 139 -22.87 6.89 10.28
N GLY A 140 -22.23 6.92 9.12
CA GLY A 140 -20.87 7.43 8.98
C GLY A 140 -20.70 8.33 7.76
N HIS A 141 -19.65 9.12 7.76
CA HIS A 141 -19.14 9.80 6.57
C HIS A 141 -17.83 9.16 6.15
N TRP A 142 -17.68 8.88 4.86
CA TRP A 142 -16.47 8.34 4.26
C TRP A 142 -15.90 9.37 3.30
N TRP A 143 -14.61 9.62 3.42
CA TRP A 143 -13.86 10.50 2.52
C TRP A 143 -12.46 9.94 2.29
N VAL A 144 -11.80 10.46 1.27
CA VAL A 144 -10.41 10.15 0.97
C VAL A 144 -9.58 11.43 1.06
N GLU A 145 -8.35 11.32 1.54
CA GLU A 145 -7.35 12.40 1.51
C GLU A 145 -6.17 11.98 0.64
N ILE A 146 -5.62 12.94 -0.10
CA ILE A 146 -4.46 12.74 -0.98
C ILE A 146 -3.46 13.87 -0.70
N ASP A 147 -2.21 13.47 -0.41
CA ASP A 147 -1.06 14.38 -0.17
C ASP A 147 -1.34 15.48 0.88
N ASP A 148 -2.23 15.21 1.84
CA ASP A 148 -2.73 16.17 2.85
C ASP A 148 -3.25 17.50 2.28
N SER A 149 -3.47 17.59 0.96
CA SER A 149 -3.72 18.85 0.26
C SER A 149 -5.10 18.88 -0.40
N GLU A 150 -5.58 17.70 -0.83
CA GLU A 150 -6.89 17.49 -1.41
C GLU A 150 -7.65 16.36 -0.69
N SER A 151 -8.97 16.43 -0.71
CA SER A 151 -9.82 15.37 -0.18
C SER A 151 -11.16 15.32 -0.90
N TYR A 152 -11.76 14.13 -0.94
CA TYR A 152 -12.99 13.88 -1.68
C TYR A 152 -13.98 13.03 -0.90
N GLY A 153 -15.22 13.50 -0.83
CA GLY A 153 -16.35 12.74 -0.31
C GLY A 153 -17.65 13.12 -1.02
N TRP A 154 -18.65 12.25 -0.89
CA TRP A 154 -19.94 12.38 -1.57
C TRP A 154 -21.06 12.72 -0.58
N TRP A 155 -21.71 13.86 -0.82
CA TRP A 155 -22.67 14.45 0.11
C TRP A 155 -24.02 14.66 -0.56
N PRO A 156 -25.11 14.78 0.22
CA PRO A 156 -26.30 15.45 -0.29
C PRO A 156 -26.01 16.94 -0.53
N ALA A 157 -26.58 17.52 -1.59
CA ALA A 157 -26.33 18.91 -2.01
C ALA A 157 -26.71 19.95 -0.94
N SER A 158 -27.86 19.72 -0.33
CA SER A 158 -28.33 20.43 0.86
C SER A 158 -28.65 19.38 1.91
N PRO A 159 -28.70 19.75 3.20
CA PRO A 159 -28.92 18.74 4.20
C PRO A 159 -30.35 18.17 4.15
N VAL A 160 -30.51 16.93 4.62
CA VAL A 160 -31.68 16.08 4.34
C VAL A 160 -32.33 15.51 5.59
N GLY A 161 -33.67 15.52 5.62
CA GLY A 161 -34.47 14.75 6.58
C GLY A 161 -34.70 13.30 6.15
N LEU A 162 -35.43 12.51 6.94
CA LEU A 162 -35.66 11.07 6.74
C LEU A 162 -36.13 10.71 5.32
N GLU A 163 -37.10 11.45 4.79
CA GLU A 163 -37.66 11.20 3.45
C GLU A 163 -36.60 11.43 2.36
N GLY A 164 -35.78 12.47 2.47
CA GLY A 164 -34.67 12.72 1.54
C GLY A 164 -33.54 11.71 1.68
N THR A 165 -33.24 11.27 2.91
CA THR A 165 -32.22 10.25 3.17
C THR A 165 -32.58 8.92 2.51
N LEU A 166 -33.83 8.48 2.63
CA LEU A 166 -34.31 7.20 2.09
C LEU A 166 -34.71 7.28 0.62
N GLY A 167 -35.38 8.37 0.23
CA GLY A 167 -35.91 8.59 -1.12
C GLY A 167 -34.86 9.08 -2.12
N GLY A 168 -33.77 9.65 -1.61
CA GLY A 168 -32.68 10.20 -2.39
C GLY A 168 -32.87 11.67 -2.75
N VAL A 169 -31.75 12.37 -2.85
CA VAL A 169 -31.65 13.78 -3.21
C VAL A 169 -30.52 13.99 -4.21
N GLN A 170 -30.39 15.20 -4.75
CA GLN A 170 -29.17 15.58 -5.46
C GLN A 170 -27.97 15.43 -4.54
N GLY A 171 -26.94 14.75 -5.01
CA GLY A 171 -25.64 14.68 -4.37
C GLY A 171 -24.62 15.57 -5.05
N VAL A 172 -23.53 15.84 -4.33
CA VAL A 172 -22.42 16.68 -4.78
C VAL A 172 -21.11 16.16 -4.19
N VAL A 173 -20.03 16.25 -4.96
CA VAL A 173 -18.69 16.02 -4.43
C VAL A 173 -18.26 17.25 -3.64
N ASN A 174 -17.84 17.05 -2.39
CA ASN A 174 -17.26 18.04 -1.48
C ASN A 174 -18.11 19.28 -1.12
N MET A 175 -19.15 19.64 -1.88
CA MET A 175 -19.80 20.94 -1.77
C MET A 175 -21.19 20.87 -1.17
N MET A 176 -21.30 20.36 0.06
CA MET A 176 -22.55 20.46 0.79
C MET A 176 -22.79 21.90 1.27
N GLU A 177 -23.97 22.44 0.96
CA GLU A 177 -24.39 23.78 1.38
C GLU A 177 -24.25 23.94 2.91
N GLY A 178 -23.50 24.96 3.33
CA GLY A 178 -23.28 25.28 4.75
C GLY A 178 -22.28 24.39 5.50
N ALA A 179 -21.67 23.39 4.84
CA ALA A 179 -20.70 22.48 5.47
C ALA A 179 -19.23 22.88 5.26
N GLY A 180 -18.94 23.90 4.43
CA GLY A 180 -17.60 24.49 4.30
C GLY A 180 -16.61 23.77 3.39
N GLY A 181 -17.05 22.77 2.61
CA GLY A 181 -16.19 22.13 1.61
C GLY A 181 -15.94 23.00 0.37
N THR A 182 -14.98 22.57 -0.45
CA THR A 182 -14.51 23.29 -1.65
C THR A 182 -14.42 22.35 -2.84
N SER A 183 -14.05 22.84 -4.02
CA SER A 183 -13.86 22.00 -5.21
C SER A 183 -12.83 20.88 -5.04
N THR A 184 -11.88 21.02 -4.11
CA THR A 184 -10.80 20.04 -3.89
C THR A 184 -10.70 19.54 -2.47
N ARG A 185 -11.62 19.94 -1.57
CA ARG A 185 -11.59 19.53 -0.17
C ARG A 185 -12.97 19.22 0.34
N ASP A 186 -13.13 17.99 0.81
CA ASP A 186 -14.26 17.54 1.61
C ASP A 186 -14.42 18.42 2.87
N PRO A 187 -15.65 18.65 3.37
CA PRO A 187 -15.88 19.32 4.66
C PRO A 187 -15.07 18.78 5.84
N HIS A 188 -14.72 17.48 5.83
CA HIS A 188 -13.86 16.83 6.83
C HIS A 188 -12.38 16.75 6.43
N HIS A 189 -11.90 17.60 5.51
CA HIS A 189 -10.49 17.65 5.17
C HIS A 189 -9.60 17.92 6.39
N GLY A 190 -8.67 17.00 6.65
CA GLY A 190 -7.73 17.07 7.78
C GLY A 190 -8.33 16.62 9.11
N ASP A 191 -9.64 16.33 9.17
CA ASP A 191 -10.24 15.75 10.37
C ASP A 191 -9.69 14.33 10.59
N PRO A 192 -9.58 13.89 11.86
CA PRO A 192 -9.34 12.49 12.16
C PRO A 192 -10.58 11.64 11.82
N GLY A 193 -10.35 10.49 11.19
CA GLY A 193 -11.33 9.42 11.07
C GLY A 193 -11.41 8.60 12.37
N ASP A 194 -12.53 7.92 12.58
CA ASP A 194 -12.61 6.83 13.57
C ASP A 194 -11.94 5.55 13.03
N GLU A 195 -11.96 5.37 11.71
CA GLU A 195 -11.25 4.33 10.97
C GLU A 195 -10.42 4.99 9.86
N GLU A 196 -9.16 4.57 9.73
CA GLU A 196 -8.23 5.13 8.74
C GLU A 196 -7.32 4.04 8.17
N PHE A 197 -7.12 4.04 6.86
CA PHE A 197 -6.15 3.14 6.22
C PHE A 197 -5.55 3.71 4.93
N SER A 198 -4.34 3.29 4.62
CA SER A 198 -3.71 3.52 3.32
C SER A 198 -3.91 2.31 2.41
N PRO A 199 -4.44 2.49 1.18
CA PRO A 199 -4.86 1.37 0.34
C PRO A 199 -3.67 0.63 -0.30
N ARG A 200 -3.89 -0.64 -0.64
CA ARG A 200 -2.93 -1.40 -1.47
C ARG A 200 -3.18 -1.13 -2.95
N VAL A 201 -2.12 -1.03 -3.74
CA VAL A 201 -2.18 -0.99 -5.21
C VAL A 201 -2.37 -2.40 -5.79
N LYS A 202 -3.17 -2.55 -6.84
CA LYS A 202 -3.42 -3.86 -7.48
C LYS A 202 -2.42 -4.20 -8.60
N ASN A 203 -2.13 -3.28 -9.54
CA ASN A 203 -1.40 -3.57 -10.79
C ASN A 203 -0.32 -2.53 -11.12
N GLY A 204 0.84 -2.55 -10.45
CA GLY A 204 2.07 -1.90 -10.95
C GLY A 204 2.11 -0.36 -11.08
N LYS A 205 0.96 0.33 -11.06
CA LYS A 205 0.86 1.77 -11.33
C LYS A 205 1.63 2.60 -10.31
N SER A 206 2.19 3.72 -10.78
CA SER A 206 2.82 4.75 -9.95
C SER A 206 1.79 5.48 -9.12
N ALA A 207 2.23 6.08 -8.01
CA ALA A 207 1.39 6.90 -7.15
C ALA A 207 0.83 8.09 -7.93
N ALA A 208 1.65 8.72 -8.76
CA ALA A 208 1.22 9.83 -9.63
C ALA A 208 0.04 9.42 -10.54
N PHE A 209 0.12 8.25 -11.16
CA PHE A 209 -0.95 7.74 -12.02
C PHE A 209 -2.24 7.45 -11.22
N ILE A 210 -2.12 6.82 -10.05
CA ILE A 210 -3.28 6.50 -9.19
C ILE A 210 -3.98 7.78 -8.75
N LYS A 211 -3.22 8.77 -8.24
CA LYS A 211 -3.76 10.05 -7.80
C LYS A 211 -4.45 10.79 -8.94
N GLN A 212 -3.86 10.77 -10.14
CA GLN A 212 -4.52 11.35 -11.31
C GLN A 212 -5.82 10.62 -11.64
N SER A 213 -5.82 9.29 -11.61
CA SER A 213 -7.01 8.47 -11.85
C SER A 213 -8.12 8.75 -10.82
N MET A 214 -7.77 9.06 -9.57
CA MET A 214 -8.75 9.49 -8.55
C MET A 214 -9.35 10.85 -8.86
N ARG A 215 -8.54 11.81 -9.32
CA ARG A 215 -9.05 13.12 -9.76
C ARG A 215 -9.94 13.01 -10.99
N ASP A 216 -9.58 12.15 -11.94
CA ASP A 216 -10.40 11.88 -13.12
C ASP A 216 -11.72 11.17 -12.74
N PHE A 217 -11.66 10.22 -11.80
CA PHE A 217 -12.85 9.60 -11.21
C PHE A 217 -13.78 10.64 -10.60
N VAL A 218 -13.24 11.56 -9.78
CA VAL A 218 -14.02 12.64 -9.16
C VAL A 218 -14.67 13.52 -10.23
N ALA A 219 -13.92 13.96 -11.23
CA ALA A 219 -14.42 14.81 -12.31
C ALA A 219 -15.55 14.14 -13.12
N GLY A 220 -15.50 12.81 -13.29
CA GLY A 220 -16.49 12.03 -14.02
C GLY A 220 -17.61 11.42 -13.17
N PHE A 221 -17.54 11.49 -11.83
CA PHE A 221 -18.34 10.64 -10.95
C PHE A 221 -19.84 10.79 -11.20
N GLU A 222 -20.37 12.02 -11.15
CA GLU A 222 -21.81 12.27 -11.31
C GLU A 222 -22.33 11.87 -12.70
N THR A 223 -21.49 12.02 -13.73
CA THR A 223 -21.83 11.66 -15.10
C THR A 223 -21.87 10.13 -15.27
N ASN A 224 -20.93 9.42 -14.65
CA ASN A 224 -20.75 7.98 -14.83
C ASN A 224 -21.62 7.14 -13.89
N TYR A 225 -21.90 7.64 -12.68
CA TYR A 225 -22.57 6.90 -11.61
C TYR A 225 -23.91 7.51 -11.20
N GLY A 226 -24.28 8.63 -11.81
CA GLY A 226 -25.48 9.40 -11.49
C GLY A 226 -25.26 10.38 -10.35
N SER A 227 -26.21 11.29 -10.20
CA SER A 227 -26.10 12.43 -9.28
C SER A 227 -26.97 12.28 -8.02
N VAL A 228 -27.53 11.10 -7.77
CA VAL A 228 -28.41 10.87 -6.62
C VAL A 228 -27.58 10.45 -5.41
N TRP A 229 -27.79 11.12 -4.29
CA TRP A 229 -27.32 10.70 -2.97
C TRP A 229 -28.47 10.07 -2.18
N ARG A 230 -28.26 8.88 -1.60
CA ARG A 230 -29.23 8.19 -0.73
C ARG A 230 -28.57 7.19 0.22
N TRP A 231 -29.21 6.92 1.34
CA TRP A 231 -28.74 5.99 2.37
C TRP A 231 -29.92 5.15 2.90
N PRO A 232 -29.75 3.89 3.36
CA PRO A 232 -28.52 3.10 3.50
C PRO A 232 -28.11 2.34 2.23
N MET A 233 -28.90 2.42 1.18
CA MET A 233 -28.65 1.68 -0.06
C MET A 233 -27.48 2.28 -0.85
N LYS A 234 -27.19 1.73 -2.03
CA LYS A 234 -26.18 2.26 -2.97
C LYS A 234 -26.43 3.76 -3.26
N TYR A 235 -25.32 4.48 -3.50
CA TYR A 235 -25.22 5.93 -3.80
C TYR A 235 -25.07 6.84 -2.57
N ASN A 236 -24.12 6.51 -1.70
CA ASN A 236 -23.66 7.33 -0.58
C ASN A 236 -22.12 7.44 -0.56
N CYS A 237 -21.58 8.15 0.43
CA CYS A 237 -20.14 8.34 0.64
C CYS A 237 -19.34 7.05 0.77
N HIS A 238 -19.88 5.99 1.40
CA HIS A 238 -19.21 4.69 1.44
C HIS A 238 -19.08 4.09 0.04
N SER A 239 -20.19 4.01 -0.71
CA SER A 239 -20.15 3.46 -2.07
C SER A 239 -19.32 4.32 -3.03
N PHE A 240 -19.21 5.63 -2.80
CA PHE A 240 -18.31 6.52 -3.53
C PHE A 240 -16.85 6.14 -3.30
N GLN A 241 -16.43 5.97 -2.04
CA GLN A 241 -15.07 5.56 -1.70
C GLN A 241 -14.75 4.16 -2.26
N GLU A 242 -15.68 3.20 -2.13
CA GLU A 242 -15.52 1.85 -2.70
C GLU A 242 -15.37 1.88 -4.22
N GLN A 243 -16.20 2.67 -4.91
CA GLN A 243 -16.15 2.80 -6.37
C GLN A 243 -14.85 3.47 -6.82
N MET A 244 -14.43 4.53 -6.13
CA MET A 244 -13.15 5.19 -6.39
C MET A 244 -12.01 4.18 -6.28
N MET A 245 -11.97 3.39 -5.21
CA MET A 245 -10.93 2.38 -5.04
C MET A 245 -10.95 1.33 -6.14
N SER A 246 -12.14 0.88 -6.54
CA SER A 246 -12.30 -0.08 -7.63
C SER A 246 -11.71 0.45 -8.94
N ASP A 247 -12.10 1.65 -9.34
CA ASP A 247 -11.75 2.24 -10.64
C ASP A 247 -10.30 2.70 -10.71
N THR A 248 -9.71 3.04 -9.56
CA THR A 248 -8.34 3.58 -9.45
C THR A 248 -7.32 2.52 -9.06
N ASN A 249 -7.69 1.24 -9.21
CA ASN A 249 -6.80 0.10 -9.05
C ASN A 249 -6.28 -0.07 -7.61
N LEU A 250 -7.12 0.27 -6.63
CA LEU A 250 -6.85 0.18 -5.20
C LEU A 250 -7.64 -0.95 -4.54
N SER A 251 -7.21 -1.34 -3.34
CA SER A 251 -7.86 -2.38 -2.53
C SER A 251 -7.77 -2.08 -1.04
N TRP A 252 -8.85 -2.41 -0.33
CA TRP A 252 -8.91 -2.38 1.13
C TRP A 252 -8.26 -3.62 1.75
N TRP A 253 -8.36 -4.78 1.08
CA TRP A 253 -7.66 -5.97 1.51
C TRP A 253 -6.17 -5.66 1.53
N GLY A 254 -5.40 -6.14 2.51
CA GLY A 254 -3.95 -5.95 2.62
C GLY A 254 -3.48 -4.48 2.60
N SER A 255 -4.38 -3.55 2.93
CA SER A 255 -4.06 -2.15 3.23
C SER A 255 -3.21 -2.03 4.50
N LYS A 256 -2.63 -0.86 4.71
CA LYS A 256 -2.03 -0.49 5.99
C LYS A 256 -3.09 0.18 6.84
N LYS A 257 -3.51 -0.51 7.91
CA LYS A 257 -4.37 0.08 8.93
C LYS A 257 -3.61 1.16 9.70
N LEU A 258 -4.20 2.35 9.79
CA LEU A 258 -3.66 3.48 10.54
C LEU A 258 -4.45 3.69 11.84
N LYS A 259 -5.77 3.43 11.81
CA LYS A 259 -6.65 3.47 12.96
C LYS A 259 -7.78 2.44 12.85
#